data_AF-A0A2S7CA18-F1
#
_entry.id   AF-A0A2S7CA18-F1
#
_cell.length_a   1.000
_cell.length_b   1.000
_cell.length_c   1.000
_cell.angle_alpha   90.00
_cell.angle_beta   90.00
_cell.angle_gamma   90.00
#
_symmetry.space_group_name_H-M   'P 1'
#
loop_
_entity.id
_entity.type
_entity.pdbx_description
1 polymer ?
#
loop_
_entity_poly.entity_id
_entity_poly.type
_entity_poly.pdbx_seq_one_letter_code
_entity_poly.pdbx_strand_id
1 'polypeptide(L)'
;MLLQMQGMAHALLNQIGPILNNEALRAEHKSALRLLKHMSDCALGKRAVGGSDDIAERIEQIQNRIANHYANPDAAAPPVEGIEQYAGRATFKKMQQLAADVDLEIQVAKVEGDEKFLRFREGLVLDLDVATQASNLVSGVEETYDAPSEEHGRRIQNLLRKLTEGAALSGGLLDIVWPLRKDPVALADALHTLVRRYPTLGNNPN
;
A
#
# COMPACT_ATOMS: atom_id res chain seq x y z
N MET A 1 -15.77 -10.57 4.63
CA MET A 1 -14.37 -10.80 5.03
C MET A 1 -13.39 -9.82 4.38
N LEU A 2 -13.07 -9.91 3.08
CA LEU A 2 -12.01 -9.06 2.49
C LEU A 2 -12.24 -7.54 2.64
N LEU A 3 -13.47 -7.05 2.39
CA LEU A 3 -13.81 -5.63 2.61
C LEU A 3 -13.69 -5.19 4.08
N GLN A 4 -14.03 -6.06 5.03
CA GLN A 4 -13.85 -5.79 6.46
C GLN A 4 -12.37 -5.75 6.82
N MET A 5 -11.57 -6.65 6.24
CA MET A 5 -10.12 -6.70 6.41
C MET A 5 -9.44 -5.44 5.87
N GLN A 6 -9.95 -4.88 4.77
CA GLN A 6 -9.53 -3.58 4.24
C GLN A 6 -9.67 -2.49 5.30
N GLY A 7 -10.89 -2.31 5.84
CA GLY A 7 -11.17 -1.29 6.84
C GLY A 7 -10.31 -1.48 8.10
N MET A 8 -10.12 -2.72 8.53
CA MET A 8 -9.26 -3.08 9.66
C MET A 8 -7.78 -2.76 9.43
N ALA A 9 -7.25 -3.02 8.24
CA ALA A 9 -5.86 -2.70 7.88
C ALA A 9 -5.61 -1.18 7.92
N HIS A 10 -6.50 -0.39 7.32
CA HIS A 10 -6.42 1.07 7.32
C HIS A 10 -6.59 1.66 8.72
N ALA A 11 -7.54 1.15 9.52
CA ALA A 11 -7.73 1.58 10.90
C ALA A 11 -6.48 1.33 11.75
N LEU A 12 -5.88 0.14 11.64
CA LEU A 12 -4.66 -0.21 12.35
C LEU A 12 -3.46 0.65 11.92
N LEU A 13 -3.31 0.92 10.62
CA LEU A 13 -2.27 1.80 10.09
C LEU A 13 -2.39 3.21 10.66
N ASN A 14 -3.60 3.79 10.60
CA ASN A 14 -3.88 5.15 11.07
C ASN A 14 -3.68 5.30 12.58
N GLN A 15 -3.93 4.24 13.35
CA GLN A 15 -3.73 4.26 14.79
C GLN A 15 -2.25 4.15 15.17
N ILE A 16 -1.48 3.34 14.45
CA ILE A 16 -0.09 3.05 14.81
C ILE A 16 0.85 4.14 14.31
N GLY A 17 0.59 4.73 13.15
CA GLY A 17 1.42 5.79 12.56
C GLY A 17 1.83 6.89 13.56
N PRO A 18 0.86 7.56 14.21
CA PRO A 18 1.10 8.63 15.18
C PRO A 18 1.95 8.24 16.39
N ILE A 19 2.05 6.95 16.72
CA ILE A 19 2.77 6.49 17.91
C ILE A 19 4.11 5.83 17.58
N LEU A 20 4.54 5.81 16.32
CA LEU A 20 5.79 5.16 15.90
C LEU A 20 7.04 5.76 16.55
N ASN A 21 6.95 6.98 17.08
CA ASN A 21 8.04 7.68 17.77
C ASN A 21 8.21 7.21 19.22
N ASN A 22 7.19 6.55 19.79
CA ASN A 22 7.20 6.12 21.18
C ASN A 22 7.84 4.73 21.33
N GLU A 23 9.08 4.69 21.83
CA GLU A 23 9.82 3.44 22.01
C GLU A 23 9.18 2.50 23.04
N ALA A 24 8.44 3.03 24.01
CA ALA A 24 7.72 2.21 25.00
C ALA A 24 6.61 1.37 24.35
N LEU A 25 6.12 1.79 23.17
CA LEU A 25 5.09 1.09 22.39
C LEU A 25 5.67 0.22 21.26
N ARG A 26 6.97 -0.09 21.31
CA ARG A 26 7.64 -0.89 20.27
C ARG A 26 7.05 -2.30 20.13
N ALA A 27 6.50 -2.87 21.20
CA ALA A 27 5.85 -4.18 21.15
C ALA A 27 4.54 -4.12 20.34
N GLU A 28 3.80 -3.03 20.47
CA GLU A 28 2.56 -2.72 19.77
C GLU A 28 2.85 -2.47 18.30
N HIS A 29 3.90 -1.70 17.96
CA HIS A 29 4.33 -1.52 16.56
C HIS A 29 4.63 -2.87 15.89
N LYS A 30 5.39 -3.75 16.56
CA LYS A 30 5.72 -5.10 16.06
C LYS A 30 4.49 -6.00 15.95
N SER A 31 3.51 -5.83 16.82
CA SER A 31 2.28 -6.62 16.82
C SER A 31 1.36 -6.17 15.68
N ALA A 32 1.21 -4.87 15.49
CA ALA A 32 0.49 -4.29 14.36
C ALA A 32 1.11 -4.68 13.01
N LEU A 33 2.43 -4.61 12.88
CA LEU A 33 3.13 -5.02 11.66
C LEU A 33 2.87 -6.51 11.35
N ARG A 34 2.92 -7.37 12.38
CA ARG A 34 2.63 -8.81 12.23
C ARG A 34 1.17 -9.04 11.83
N LEU A 35 0.24 -8.27 12.38
CA LEU A 35 -1.18 -8.39 12.07
C LEU A 35 -1.49 -7.92 10.64
N LEU A 36 -0.93 -6.78 10.20
CA LEU A 36 -1.03 -6.33 8.81
C LEU A 36 -0.44 -7.34 7.83
N LYS A 37 0.70 -7.96 8.20
CA LYS A 37 1.28 -9.04 7.38
C LYS A 37 0.33 -10.23 7.28
N HIS A 38 -0.28 -10.62 8.39
CA HIS A 38 -1.26 -11.70 8.42
C HIS A 38 -2.48 -11.37 7.55
N MET A 39 -3.03 -10.16 7.65
CA MET A 39 -4.13 -9.70 6.79
C MET A 39 -3.75 -9.75 5.30
N SER A 40 -2.56 -9.26 4.94
CA SER A 40 -2.04 -9.35 3.57
C SER A 40 -1.91 -10.81 3.10
N ASP A 41 -1.35 -11.69 3.92
CA ASP A 41 -1.23 -13.11 3.59
C ASP A 41 -2.62 -13.79 3.45
N CYS A 42 -3.60 -13.44 4.29
CA CYS A 42 -5.00 -13.88 4.15
C CYS A 42 -5.60 -13.40 2.82
N ALA A 43 -5.41 -12.13 2.48
CA ALA A 43 -5.95 -11.54 1.26
C ALA A 43 -5.36 -12.21 0.01
N LEU A 44 -4.07 -12.57 0.06
CA LEU A 44 -3.35 -13.33 -0.97
C LEU A 44 -3.72 -14.81 -1.05
N GLY A 45 -4.70 -15.28 -0.26
CA GLY A 45 -5.11 -16.70 -0.24
C GLY A 45 -4.04 -17.66 0.28
N LYS A 46 -2.97 -17.15 0.90
CA LYS A 46 -2.00 -18.01 1.60
C LYS A 46 -2.70 -18.54 2.84
N ARG A 47 -2.54 -19.85 3.13
CA ARG A 47 -3.14 -20.50 4.31
C ARG A 47 -2.78 -19.73 5.57
N ALA A 48 -3.68 -18.87 6.00
CA ALA A 48 -3.57 -18.13 7.23
C ALA A 48 -4.42 -18.86 8.27
N VAL A 49 -3.77 -19.21 9.40
CA VAL A 49 -4.46 -19.80 10.54
C VAL A 49 -5.12 -18.64 11.30
N GLY A 50 -6.45 -18.60 11.33
CA GLY A 50 -7.23 -17.53 11.98
C GLY A 50 -8.24 -16.87 11.02
N GLY A 51 -9.47 -16.66 11.49
CA GLY A 51 -10.54 -15.97 10.74
C GLY A 51 -10.59 -14.47 10.99
N SER A 52 -11.57 -13.77 10.41
CA SER A 52 -11.79 -12.33 10.62
C SER A 52 -11.95 -11.93 12.08
N ASP A 53 -12.51 -12.81 12.91
CA ASP A 53 -12.78 -12.55 14.33
C ASP A 53 -11.48 -12.51 15.15
N ASP A 54 -10.49 -13.38 14.84
CA ASP A 54 -9.15 -13.34 15.46
C ASP A 54 -8.41 -12.04 15.09
N ILE A 55 -8.64 -11.52 13.88
CA ILE A 55 -8.06 -10.25 13.45
C ILE A 55 -8.65 -9.08 14.25
N ALA A 56 -9.98 -9.04 14.40
CA ALA A 56 -10.67 -7.99 15.15
C ALA A 56 -10.24 -7.99 16.63
N GLU A 57 -10.21 -9.17 17.27
CA GLU A 57 -9.78 -9.32 18.66
C GLU A 57 -8.35 -8.81 18.87
N ARG A 58 -7.42 -9.14 17.96
CA ARG A 58 -6.03 -8.67 18.06
C ARG A 58 -5.89 -7.16 17.88
N ILE A 59 -6.73 -6.53 17.04
CA ILE A 59 -6.78 -5.07 16.92
C ILE A 59 -7.24 -4.45 18.24
N GLU A 60 -8.31 -4.96 18.84
CA GLU A 60 -8.81 -4.49 20.14
C GLU A 60 -7.76 -4.65 21.24
N GLN A 61 -7.03 -5.77 21.26
CA GLN A 61 -5.94 -5.98 22.23
C GLN A 61 -4.82 -4.95 22.07
N ILE A 62 -4.43 -4.61 20.82
CA ILE A 62 -3.44 -3.56 20.55
C ILE A 62 -3.98 -2.20 21.00
N GLN A 63 -5.24 -1.90 20.68
CA GLN A 63 -5.92 -0.66 21.07
C GLN A 63 -5.92 -0.47 22.59
N ASN A 64 -6.34 -1.49 23.33
CA ASN A 64 -6.40 -1.45 24.78
C ASN A 64 -5.02 -1.24 25.42
N ARG A 65 -3.96 -1.85 24.87
CA ARG A 65 -2.59 -1.65 25.38
C ARG A 65 -2.08 -0.23 25.14
N ILE A 66 -2.35 0.35 23.97
CA ILE A 66 -1.99 1.74 23.66
C ILE A 66 -2.77 2.69 24.57
N ALA A 67 -4.08 2.48 24.73
CA ALA A 67 -4.92 3.30 25.61
C ALA A 67 -4.44 3.24 27.07
N ASN A 68 -4.13 2.04 27.58
CA ASN A 68 -3.61 1.88 28.93
C ASN A 68 -2.24 2.53 29.13
N HIS A 69 -1.38 2.53 28.11
CA HIS A 69 -0.10 3.24 28.16
C HIS A 69 -0.33 4.74 28.39
N TYR A 70 -1.20 5.37 27.61
CA TYR A 70 -1.46 6.80 27.69
C TYR A 70 -2.40 7.21 28.83
N ALA A 71 -3.09 6.28 29.47
CA ALA A 71 -3.83 6.53 30.71
C ALA A 71 -2.91 6.77 31.92
N ASN A 72 -1.62 6.40 31.82
CA ASN A 72 -0.64 6.62 32.88
C ASN A 72 -0.08 8.06 32.80
N PRO A 73 -0.12 8.87 33.88
CA PRO A 73 0.38 10.25 33.87
C PRO A 73 1.88 10.38 33.52
N ASP A 74 2.67 9.32 33.72
CA ASP A 74 4.11 9.28 33.36
C ASP A 74 4.37 8.64 31.98
N ALA A 75 3.34 8.50 31.14
CA ALA A 75 3.48 7.91 29.82
C ALA A 75 4.53 8.65 28.99
N ALA A 76 5.29 7.88 28.20
CA ALA A 76 6.27 8.41 27.27
C ALA A 76 5.60 9.28 26.20
N ALA A 77 6.42 9.92 25.35
CA ALA A 77 6.03 10.96 24.40
C ALA A 77 4.61 10.80 23.80
N PRO A 78 3.81 11.88 23.77
CA PRO A 78 2.46 11.85 23.22
C PRO A 78 2.48 11.42 21.76
N PRO A 79 1.36 10.90 21.23
CA PRO A 79 1.22 10.65 19.80
C PRO A 79 1.54 11.92 19.01
N VAL A 80 2.28 11.78 17.92
CA VAL A 80 2.59 12.91 17.04
C VAL A 80 1.42 13.22 16.11
N GLU A 81 1.11 14.50 15.95
CA GLU A 81 0.10 14.97 15.00
C GLU A 81 0.73 15.21 13.62
N GLY A 82 -0.01 14.89 12.56
CA GLY A 82 0.43 15.05 11.17
C GLY A 82 1.17 13.82 10.63
N ILE A 83 0.73 13.36 9.45
CA ILE A 83 1.26 12.15 8.80
C ILE A 83 2.74 12.35 8.40
N GLU A 84 3.11 13.57 8.05
CA GLU A 84 4.46 13.95 7.60
C GLU A 84 5.53 13.60 8.64
N GLN A 85 5.18 13.63 9.93
CA GLN A 85 6.12 13.36 11.03
C GLN A 85 6.54 11.89 11.15
N TYR A 86 5.76 10.96 10.60
CA TYR A 86 6.03 9.52 10.67
C TYR A 86 6.01 8.80 9.31
N ALA A 87 5.55 9.46 8.24
CA ALA A 87 5.49 8.91 6.89
C ALA A 87 6.84 8.37 6.40
N GLY A 88 7.93 9.08 6.71
CA GLY A 88 9.29 8.71 6.33
C GLY A 88 9.82 7.45 7.03
N ARG A 89 9.18 6.97 8.10
CA ARG A 89 9.70 5.85 8.90
C ARG A 89 9.57 4.54 8.15
N ALA A 90 10.66 3.76 8.11
CA ALA A 90 10.70 2.46 7.45
C ALA A 90 9.59 1.49 7.92
N THR A 91 9.27 1.51 9.23
CA THR A 91 8.17 0.71 9.78
C THR A 91 6.81 1.14 9.21
N PHE A 92 6.56 2.44 9.09
CA PHE A 92 5.31 2.97 8.55
C PHE A 92 5.16 2.63 7.07
N LYS A 93 6.21 2.88 6.27
CA LYS A 93 6.27 2.53 4.85
C LYS A 93 5.94 1.05 4.63
N LYS A 94 6.49 0.17 5.47
CA LYS A 94 6.20 -1.27 5.39
C LYS A 94 4.74 -1.60 5.75
N MET A 95 4.15 -0.91 6.73
CA MET A 95 2.73 -1.09 7.06
C MET A 95 1.82 -0.59 5.94
N GLN A 96 2.15 0.54 5.32
CA GLN A 96 1.45 1.07 4.13
C GLN A 96 1.50 0.08 2.97
N GLN A 97 2.68 -0.49 2.68
CA GLN A 97 2.84 -1.51 1.64
C GLN A 97 1.94 -2.74 1.87
N LEU A 98 1.83 -3.19 3.12
CA LEU A 98 0.98 -4.32 3.48
C LEU A 98 -0.52 -3.99 3.35
N ALA A 99 -0.93 -2.77 3.71
CA ALA A 99 -2.30 -2.32 3.50
C ALA A 99 -2.62 -2.21 1.99
N ALA A 100 -1.71 -1.69 1.18
CA ALA A 100 -1.84 -1.62 -0.27
C ALA A 100 -1.94 -3.01 -0.91
N ASP A 101 -1.24 -4.02 -0.38
CA ASP A 101 -1.38 -5.41 -0.83
C ASP A 101 -2.79 -5.95 -0.57
N VAL A 102 -3.38 -5.66 0.60
CA VAL A 102 -4.77 -6.02 0.92
C VAL A 102 -5.75 -5.33 -0.04
N ASP A 103 -5.55 -4.03 -0.30
CA ASP A 103 -6.37 -3.26 -1.23
C ASP A 103 -6.32 -3.87 -2.64
N LEU A 104 -5.14 -4.23 -3.13
CA LEU A 104 -4.96 -4.84 -4.45
C LEU A 104 -5.70 -6.18 -4.56
N GLU A 105 -5.55 -7.07 -3.59
CA GLU A 105 -6.19 -8.39 -3.62
C GLU A 105 -7.72 -8.31 -3.60
N ILE A 106 -8.29 -7.28 -2.95
CA ILE A 106 -9.74 -7.02 -3.05
C ILE A 106 -10.13 -6.66 -4.48
N GLN A 107 -9.33 -5.86 -5.18
CA GLN A 107 -9.62 -5.51 -6.57
C GLN A 107 -9.51 -6.72 -7.50
N VAL A 108 -8.49 -7.56 -7.29
CA VAL A 108 -8.34 -8.84 -7.99
C VAL A 108 -9.54 -9.76 -7.74
N ALA A 109 -9.98 -9.89 -6.48
CA ALA A 109 -11.14 -10.70 -6.14
C ALA A 109 -12.45 -10.18 -6.77
N LYS A 110 -12.64 -8.86 -6.84
CA LYS A 110 -13.82 -8.24 -7.48
C LYS A 110 -13.95 -8.59 -8.95
N VAL A 111 -12.84 -8.80 -9.64
CA VAL A 111 -12.81 -9.20 -11.05
C VAL A 111 -12.67 -10.71 -11.23
N GLU A 112 -12.89 -11.52 -10.20
CA GLU A 112 -12.82 -12.99 -10.22
C GLU A 112 -11.41 -13.57 -10.47
N GLY A 113 -10.38 -12.89 -9.97
CA GLY A 113 -9.02 -13.42 -9.89
C GLY A 113 -8.04 -12.88 -10.93
N ASP A 114 -6.79 -13.32 -10.80
CA ASP A 114 -5.64 -12.81 -11.55
C ASP A 114 -5.81 -12.92 -13.07
N GLU A 115 -6.44 -14.00 -13.57
CA GLU A 115 -6.63 -14.21 -15.01
C GLU A 115 -7.49 -13.10 -15.65
N LYS A 116 -8.63 -12.79 -15.02
CA LYS A 116 -9.52 -11.71 -15.49
C LYS A 116 -8.93 -10.33 -15.21
N PHE A 117 -8.23 -10.16 -14.09
CA PHE A 117 -7.55 -8.93 -13.74
C PHE A 117 -6.47 -8.54 -14.76
N LEU A 118 -5.69 -9.52 -15.23
CA LEU A 118 -4.61 -9.31 -16.19
C LEU A 118 -5.05 -9.28 -17.65
N ARG A 119 -6.34 -9.53 -17.93
CA ARG A 119 -6.86 -9.50 -19.30
C ARG A 119 -6.76 -8.10 -19.90
N PHE A 120 -6.18 -8.00 -21.08
CA PHE A 120 -5.99 -6.72 -21.77
C PHE A 120 -7.31 -6.05 -22.16
N ARG A 121 -7.34 -4.71 -22.04
CA ARG A 121 -8.40 -3.82 -22.52
C ARG A 121 -7.78 -2.60 -23.23
N GLU A 122 -8.61 -1.85 -23.96
CA GLU A 122 -8.21 -0.59 -24.58
C GLU A 122 -7.61 0.38 -23.54
N GLY A 123 -6.54 1.07 -23.94
CA GLY A 123 -5.72 1.87 -23.02
C GLY A 123 -6.37 3.18 -22.58
N LEU A 124 -5.89 3.68 -21.44
CA LEU A 124 -6.11 5.05 -20.97
C LEU A 124 -5.07 5.98 -21.61
N VAL A 125 -5.44 7.22 -21.92
CA VAL A 125 -4.48 8.30 -22.21
C VAL A 125 -4.34 9.16 -20.94
N LEU A 126 -3.27 8.95 -20.20
CA LEU A 126 -2.90 9.71 -19.01
C LEU A 126 -2.39 11.10 -19.41
N ASP A 127 -2.70 12.11 -18.59
CA ASP A 127 -2.15 13.45 -18.77
C ASP A 127 -0.61 13.42 -18.68
N LEU A 128 0.06 14.07 -19.63
CA LEU A 128 1.51 14.04 -19.74
C LEU A 128 2.20 14.67 -18.51
N ASP A 129 1.60 15.70 -17.92
CA ASP A 129 2.14 16.36 -16.73
C ASP A 129 2.10 15.43 -15.52
N VAL A 130 0.96 14.75 -15.30
CA VAL A 130 0.81 13.75 -14.24
C VAL A 130 1.77 12.58 -14.42
N ALA A 131 1.90 12.08 -15.66
CA ALA A 131 2.83 11.00 -15.98
C ALA A 131 4.29 11.41 -15.74
N THR A 132 4.64 12.66 -16.03
CA THR A 132 5.99 13.20 -15.82
C THR A 132 6.29 13.34 -14.33
N GLN A 133 5.35 13.87 -13.53
CA GLN A 133 5.50 13.96 -12.08
C GLN A 133 5.66 12.57 -11.44
N ALA A 134 4.80 11.61 -11.82
CA ALA A 134 4.94 10.22 -11.37
C ALA A 134 6.28 9.60 -11.79
N SER A 135 6.77 9.92 -13.00
CA SER A 135 8.08 9.47 -13.47
C SER A 135 9.23 10.06 -12.64
N ASN A 136 9.16 11.33 -12.26
CA ASN A 136 10.19 11.98 -11.44
C ASN A 136 10.29 11.36 -10.03
N LEU A 137 9.14 11.05 -9.42
CA LEU A 137 9.05 10.33 -8.15
C LEU A 137 9.77 8.98 -8.23
N VAL A 138 9.38 8.12 -9.18
CA VAL A 138 9.94 6.76 -9.29
C VAL A 138 11.36 6.70 -9.85
N SER A 139 11.87 7.81 -10.40
CA SER A 139 13.26 7.92 -10.85
C SER A 139 14.19 8.45 -9.75
N GLY A 140 13.66 8.81 -8.58
CA GLY A 140 14.44 9.37 -7.48
C GLY A 140 14.92 10.80 -7.72
N VAL A 141 14.28 11.53 -8.65
CA VAL A 141 14.54 12.97 -8.84
C VAL A 141 13.97 13.76 -7.66
N GLU A 142 12.85 13.31 -7.09
CA GLU A 142 12.31 13.85 -5.85
C GLU A 142 12.90 13.13 -4.64
N GLU A 143 13.76 13.81 -3.88
CA GLU A 143 14.45 13.24 -2.70
C GLU A 143 13.49 12.83 -1.56
N THR A 144 12.25 13.31 -1.59
CA THR A 144 11.19 13.00 -0.61
C THR A 144 10.50 11.66 -0.89
N TYR A 145 10.69 11.09 -2.08
CA TYR A 145 10.07 9.83 -2.49
C TYR A 145 11.07 8.68 -2.39
N ASP A 146 10.64 7.54 -1.84
CA ASP A 146 11.51 6.38 -1.66
C ASP A 146 11.64 5.62 -2.98
N ALA A 147 12.64 6.00 -3.77
CA ALA A 147 12.81 5.49 -5.12
C ALA A 147 12.99 3.96 -5.14
N PRO A 148 12.36 3.26 -6.10
CA PRO A 148 12.54 1.82 -6.27
C PRO A 148 13.95 1.47 -6.73
N SER A 149 14.28 0.17 -6.69
CA SER A 149 15.46 -0.34 -7.39
C SER A 149 15.37 -0.04 -8.89
N GLU A 150 16.51 0.10 -9.57
CA GLU A 150 16.59 0.48 -10.99
C GLU A 150 15.68 -0.37 -11.90
N GLU A 151 15.71 -1.70 -11.74
CA GLU A 151 14.83 -2.60 -12.51
C GLU A 151 13.34 -2.36 -12.21
N HIS A 152 13.00 -2.12 -10.94
CA HIS A 152 11.62 -1.87 -10.54
C HIS A 152 11.14 -0.51 -11.05
N GLY A 153 11.96 0.55 -10.94
CA GLY A 153 11.69 1.86 -11.50
C GLY A 153 11.51 1.84 -13.01
N ARG A 154 12.40 1.14 -13.74
CA ARG A 154 12.30 0.95 -15.19
C ARG A 154 10.97 0.31 -15.62
N ARG A 155 10.47 -0.67 -14.87
CA ARG A 155 9.18 -1.31 -15.14
C ARG A 155 8.02 -0.35 -14.93
N ILE A 156 8.07 0.49 -13.89
CA ILE A 156 7.07 1.53 -13.66
C ILE A 156 7.10 2.56 -14.79
N GLN A 157 8.29 3.03 -15.19
CA GLN A 157 8.45 3.96 -16.32
C GLN A 157 7.87 3.39 -17.62
N ASN A 158 8.08 2.10 -17.91
CA ASN A 158 7.46 1.43 -19.06
C ASN A 158 5.93 1.43 -18.99
N LEU A 159 5.34 1.26 -17.80
CA LEU A 159 3.89 1.34 -17.62
C LEU A 159 3.38 2.77 -17.80
N LEU A 160 4.07 3.76 -17.23
CA LEU A 160 3.74 5.18 -17.42
C LEU A 160 3.75 5.57 -18.89
N ARG A 161 4.77 5.15 -19.65
CA ARG A 161 4.83 5.33 -21.12
C ARG A 161 3.63 4.71 -21.83
N LYS A 162 3.28 3.47 -21.50
CA LYS A 162 2.10 2.81 -22.11
C LYS A 162 0.79 3.51 -21.77
N LEU A 163 0.68 4.06 -20.57
CA LEU A 163 -0.47 4.84 -20.11
C LEU A 163 -0.55 6.21 -20.78
N THR A 164 0.55 6.82 -21.22
CA THR A 164 0.49 8.07 -22.00
C THR A 164 0.22 7.80 -23.48
N GLU A 165 0.71 6.68 -24.01
CA GLU A 165 0.52 6.26 -25.41
C GLU A 165 -0.87 5.67 -25.70
N GLY A 166 -1.71 5.42 -24.68
CA GLY A 166 -3.00 4.74 -24.86
C GLY A 166 -2.86 3.27 -25.26
N ALA A 167 -1.71 2.65 -24.98
CA ALA A 167 -1.45 1.26 -25.32
C ALA A 167 -2.36 0.31 -24.53
N ALA A 168 -2.67 -0.85 -25.13
CA ALA A 168 -3.45 -1.88 -24.45
C ALA A 168 -2.72 -2.36 -23.18
N LEU A 169 -3.43 -2.33 -22.06
CA LEU A 169 -2.94 -2.70 -20.73
C LEU A 169 -3.94 -3.65 -20.05
N SER A 170 -3.52 -4.31 -18.97
CA SER A 170 -4.43 -5.15 -18.20
C SER A 170 -5.58 -4.32 -17.64
N GLY A 171 -6.81 -4.83 -17.76
CA GLY A 171 -8.03 -4.14 -17.33
C GLY A 171 -8.00 -3.80 -15.84
N GLY A 172 -7.50 -4.72 -15.01
CA GLY A 172 -7.34 -4.48 -13.58
C GLY A 172 -6.31 -3.40 -13.24
N LEU A 173 -5.24 -3.27 -14.03
CA LEU A 173 -4.31 -2.14 -13.90
C LEU A 173 -5.02 -0.83 -14.23
N LEU A 174 -5.77 -0.80 -15.33
CA LEU A 174 -6.54 0.39 -15.75
C LEU A 174 -7.56 0.81 -14.68
N ASP A 175 -8.30 -0.15 -14.12
CA ASP A 175 -9.29 0.10 -13.07
C ASP A 175 -8.67 0.71 -11.80
N ILE A 176 -7.40 0.36 -11.49
CA ILE A 176 -6.63 0.94 -10.37
C ILE A 176 -6.12 2.33 -10.69
N VAL A 177 -5.48 2.53 -11.84
CA VAL A 177 -4.79 3.78 -12.15
C VAL A 177 -5.75 4.88 -12.62
N TRP A 178 -6.88 4.51 -13.21
CA TRP A 178 -7.89 5.45 -13.71
C TRP A 178 -8.35 6.46 -12.66
N PRO A 179 -8.80 6.07 -11.45
CA PRO A 179 -9.20 7.03 -10.43
C PRO A 179 -8.05 7.92 -9.95
N LEU A 180 -6.79 7.46 -10.11
CA LEU A 180 -5.58 8.13 -9.62
C LEU A 180 -4.94 9.05 -10.67
N ARG A 181 -5.52 9.18 -11.86
CA ARG A 181 -4.97 9.95 -13.00
C ARG A 181 -4.75 11.45 -12.78
N LYS A 182 -5.09 11.97 -11.59
CA LYS A 182 -4.89 13.38 -11.18
C LYS A 182 -3.95 13.52 -9.98
N ASP A 183 -3.49 12.41 -9.41
CA ASP A 183 -2.66 12.37 -8.22
C ASP A 183 -1.39 11.57 -8.55
N PRO A 184 -0.27 12.25 -8.85
CA PRO A 184 0.96 11.59 -9.27
C PRO A 184 1.57 10.73 -8.17
N VAL A 185 1.39 11.10 -6.89
CA VAL A 185 1.92 10.34 -5.76
C VAL A 185 1.13 9.05 -5.58
N ALA A 186 -0.20 9.14 -5.53
CA ALA A 186 -1.05 7.97 -5.43
C ALA A 186 -0.89 7.04 -6.65
N LEU A 187 -0.70 7.61 -7.84
CA LEU A 187 -0.42 6.85 -9.06
C LEU A 187 0.91 6.09 -8.97
N ALA A 188 1.98 6.75 -8.52
CA ALA A 188 3.28 6.11 -8.31
C ALA A 188 3.16 4.95 -7.33
N ASP A 189 2.52 5.16 -6.16
CA ASP A 189 2.34 4.13 -5.13
C ASP A 189 1.53 2.93 -5.63
N ALA A 190 0.50 3.17 -6.43
CA ALA A 190 -0.29 2.12 -7.06
C ALA A 190 0.54 1.30 -8.07
N LEU A 191 1.33 1.97 -8.91
CA LEU A 191 2.21 1.32 -9.88
C LEU A 191 3.31 0.50 -9.19
N HIS A 192 3.88 1.01 -8.10
CA HIS A 192 4.81 0.28 -7.23
C HIS A 192 4.18 -1.01 -6.70
N THR A 193 2.96 -0.92 -6.19
CA THR A 193 2.23 -2.08 -5.66
C THR A 193 1.97 -3.11 -6.76
N LEU A 194 1.56 -2.67 -7.95
CA LEU A 194 1.30 -3.52 -9.11
C LEU A 194 2.55 -4.24 -9.62
N VAL A 195 3.66 -3.52 -9.83
CA VAL A 195 4.92 -4.10 -10.33
C VAL A 195 5.53 -5.05 -9.29
N ARG A 196 5.37 -4.76 -7.98
CA ARG A 196 5.78 -5.66 -6.90
C ARG A 196 4.98 -6.96 -6.93
N ARG A 197 3.65 -6.89 -7.09
CA ARG A 197 2.76 -8.06 -7.07
C ARG A 197 2.86 -8.91 -8.34
N TYR A 198 3.04 -8.27 -9.49
CA TYR A 198 3.12 -8.92 -10.80
C TYR A 198 4.47 -8.60 -11.46
N PRO A 199 5.50 -9.45 -11.23
CA PRO A 199 6.85 -9.20 -11.72
C PRO A 199 6.98 -9.08 -13.24
N THR A 200 5.98 -9.55 -13.99
CA THR A 200 5.90 -9.48 -15.45
C THR A 200 5.35 -8.15 -15.98
N LEU A 201 4.70 -7.33 -15.15
CA LEU A 201 4.22 -6.02 -15.55
C LEU A 201 5.39 -5.07 -15.79
N GLY A 202 5.30 -4.29 -16.88
CA GLY A 202 6.34 -3.33 -17.25
C GLY A 202 7.62 -3.95 -17.84
N ASN A 203 7.68 -5.28 -18.02
CA ASN A 203 8.88 -5.97 -18.54
C ASN A 203 9.15 -5.77 -20.04
N ASN A 204 8.21 -5.22 -20.81
CA ASN A 204 8.43 -5.02 -22.24
C ASN A 204 9.19 -3.71 -22.49
N PRO A 205 10.45 -3.77 -22.96
CA PRO A 205 10.99 -2.68 -23.75
C PRO A 205 10.28 -2.73 -25.11
N ASN A 206 9.54 -1.68 -25.45
CA ASN A 206 9.68 -1.18 -26.80
C ASN A 206 10.99 -0.38 -26.82
#